data_AF-A0AAN6YZN9-F1
#
_entry.id   AF-A0AAN6YZN9-F1
#
_cell.length_a   1.000
_cell.length_b   1.000
_cell.length_c   1.000
_cell.angle_alpha   90.00
_cell.angle_beta   90.00
_cell.angle_gamma   90.00
#
_symmetry.space_group_name_H-M   'P 1'
#
loop_
_entity.id
_entity.type
_entity.pdbx_description
1 polymer ?
#
loop_
_entity_poly.entity_id
_entity_poly.type
_entity_poly.pdbx_seq_one_letter_code
_entity_poly.pdbx_strand_id
1 'polypeptide(L)'
;MYLYSIIVSLLGLTHLADAARRPKPWEITRLTTFSPTGRPGDSPWSVINITISDPNDSTVSPTICVGKWTWEELPYGKVNACSEVPGGQWAFSMLESDSENPSPTVNFRLRFELRKTDRRYMGTAKFDWDNLSGLCSASGFCSFGLKEEKTPFPVSWYRVHN
;
A
#
# COMPACT_ATOMS: atom_id res chain seq x y z
N MET A 1 -28.64 71.99 -6.05
CA MET A 1 -27.76 71.47 -7.13
C MET A 1 -26.75 70.54 -6.46
N TYR A 2 -26.90 69.23 -6.71
CA TYR A 2 -26.03 68.05 -6.44
C TYR A 2 -25.36 67.89 -5.06
N LEU A 3 -25.82 66.97 -4.18
CA LEU A 3 -25.52 65.51 -4.12
C LEU A 3 -24.02 65.20 -4.23
N TYR A 4 -23.43 64.52 -3.24
CA TYR A 4 -22.85 63.18 -3.42
C TYR A 4 -22.48 62.54 -2.07
N SER A 5 -23.10 61.39 -1.84
CA SER A 5 -22.86 60.47 -0.72
C SER A 5 -21.70 59.54 -1.10
N ILE A 6 -20.71 59.37 -0.21
CA ILE A 6 -19.64 58.39 -0.39
C ILE A 6 -19.76 57.34 0.71
N ILE A 7 -20.37 56.21 0.35
CA ILE A 7 -20.40 54.99 1.14
C ILE A 7 -19.10 54.24 0.84
N VAL A 8 -18.20 54.17 1.83
CA VAL A 8 -16.98 53.35 1.75
C VAL A 8 -17.36 51.91 2.16
N SER A 9 -17.58 51.05 1.17
CA SER A 9 -17.79 49.63 1.40
C SER A 9 -16.44 48.93 1.62
N LEU A 10 -16.12 48.61 2.89
CA LEU A 10 -15.06 47.68 3.23
C LEU A 10 -15.50 46.25 2.84
N LEU A 11 -15.04 45.78 1.68
CA LEU A 11 -15.08 44.36 1.33
C LEU A 11 -13.94 43.64 2.05
N GLY A 12 -14.25 43.10 3.24
CA GLY A 12 -13.40 42.12 3.91
C GLY A 12 -13.44 40.80 3.15
N LEU A 13 -12.46 40.55 2.30
CA LEU A 13 -12.17 39.23 1.74
C LEU A 13 -11.69 38.31 2.86
N THR A 14 -12.62 37.63 3.52
CA THR A 14 -12.29 36.45 4.33
C THR A 14 -11.90 35.33 3.37
N HIS A 15 -10.60 35.20 3.09
CA HIS A 15 -10.06 33.96 2.53
C HIS A 15 -10.28 32.86 3.55
N LEU A 16 -11.35 32.07 3.37
CA LEU A 16 -11.43 30.73 3.92
C LEU A 16 -10.32 29.92 3.22
N ALA A 17 -9.12 29.98 3.79
CA ALA A 17 -8.07 29.02 3.48
C ALA A 17 -8.55 27.67 4.01
N ASP A 18 -9.33 26.95 3.21
CA ASP A 18 -9.48 25.51 3.34
C ASP A 18 -8.10 24.94 3.05
N ALA A 19 -7.26 24.87 4.09
CA ALA A 19 -5.97 24.24 4.04
C ALA A 19 -6.25 22.76 3.80
N ALA A 20 -6.35 22.38 2.52
CA ALA A 20 -6.62 21.01 2.08
C ALA A 20 -5.75 20.06 2.89
N ARG A 21 -6.39 19.35 3.83
CA ARG A 21 -5.70 18.49 4.78
C ARG A 21 -4.97 17.44 3.95
N ARG A 22 -3.63 17.46 4.00
CA ARG A 22 -2.83 16.51 3.24
C ARG A 22 -3.31 15.09 3.58
N PRO A 23 -3.61 14.24 2.59
CA PRO A 23 -4.03 12.89 2.85
C PRO A 23 -2.96 12.16 3.65
N LYS A 24 -3.38 11.43 4.68
CA LYS A 24 -2.47 10.56 5.43
C LYS A 24 -2.07 9.37 4.55
N PRO A 25 -0.80 8.92 4.59
CA PRO A 25 -0.38 7.69 3.92
C PRO A 25 -1.26 6.50 4.37
N TRP A 26 -1.40 5.48 3.52
CA TRP A 26 -1.93 4.20 3.97
C TRP A 26 -0.91 3.51 4.86
N GLU A 27 -1.37 2.59 5.71
CA GLU A 27 -0.52 1.96 6.72
C GLU A 27 -0.52 0.45 6.53
N ILE A 28 0.66 -0.14 6.38
CA ILE A 28 0.83 -1.60 6.45
C ILE A 28 1.24 -1.94 7.86
N THR A 29 0.37 -2.66 8.56
CA THR A 29 0.56 -3.07 9.96
C THR A 29 1.12 -4.49 10.07
N ARG A 30 1.05 -5.25 8.99
CA ARG A 30 1.65 -6.58 8.89
C ARG A 30 2.02 -6.85 7.45
N LEU A 31 3.22 -7.37 7.24
CA LEU A 31 3.62 -8.00 5.98
C LEU A 31 4.49 -9.20 6.33
N THR A 32 4.18 -10.36 5.76
CA THR A 32 5.05 -11.54 5.83
C THR A 32 5.14 -12.20 4.47
N THR A 33 6.31 -12.72 4.14
CA THR A 33 6.54 -13.56 2.96
C THR A 33 7.15 -14.89 3.39
N PHE A 34 6.75 -15.95 2.73
CA PHE A 34 7.24 -17.30 2.99
C PHE A 34 7.49 -18.01 1.67
N SER A 35 8.62 -18.69 1.55
CA SER A 35 8.93 -19.60 0.46
C SER A 35 9.51 -20.91 1.01
N PRO A 36 8.94 -22.07 0.65
CA PRO A 36 9.39 -23.38 1.12
C PRO A 36 10.69 -23.82 0.42
N THR A 37 11.29 -24.94 0.85
CA THR A 37 12.57 -25.42 0.28
C THR A 37 12.46 -25.95 -1.15
N GLY A 38 11.24 -26.27 -1.61
CA GLY A 38 11.01 -26.89 -2.92
C GLY A 38 11.44 -28.36 -3.00
N ARG A 39 11.73 -29.01 -1.87
CA ARG A 39 12.05 -30.46 -1.82
C ARG A 39 10.82 -31.32 -2.12
N PRO A 40 10.98 -32.54 -2.66
CA PRO A 40 9.87 -33.47 -2.82
C PRO A 40 9.12 -33.69 -1.49
N GLY A 41 7.80 -33.47 -1.51
CA GLY A 41 6.94 -33.57 -0.32
C GLY A 41 6.62 -32.22 0.35
N ASP A 42 7.35 -31.15 0.02
CA ASP A 42 7.01 -29.79 0.48
C ASP A 42 5.81 -29.23 -0.30
N SER A 43 5.13 -28.26 0.32
CA SER A 43 4.20 -27.39 -0.41
C SER A 43 4.97 -26.65 -1.52
N PRO A 44 4.44 -26.56 -2.76
CA PRO A 44 5.07 -25.77 -3.82
C PRO A 44 4.79 -24.26 -3.68
N TRP A 45 3.92 -23.89 -2.74
CA TRP A 45 3.39 -22.53 -2.63
C TRP A 45 4.22 -21.65 -1.73
N SER A 46 4.74 -20.58 -2.32
CA SER A 46 5.16 -19.38 -1.62
C SER A 46 3.94 -18.48 -1.36
N VAL A 47 3.99 -17.69 -0.29
CA VAL A 47 2.86 -16.87 0.16
C VAL A 47 3.34 -15.50 0.62
N ILE A 48 2.57 -14.47 0.32
CA ILE A 48 2.64 -13.15 0.97
C ILE A 48 1.34 -12.88 1.71
N ASN A 49 1.41 -12.41 2.95
CA ASN A 49 0.26 -11.94 3.73
C ASN A 49 0.49 -10.48 4.10
N ILE A 50 -0.50 -9.63 3.86
CA ILE A 50 -0.43 -8.20 4.13
C ILE A 50 -1.68 -7.79 4.90
N THR A 51 -1.53 -6.89 5.88
CA THR A 51 -2.62 -6.16 6.50
C THR A 51 -2.41 -4.67 6.25
N ILE A 52 -3.38 -4.03 5.59
CA ILE A 52 -3.33 -2.62 5.18
C ILE A 52 -4.55 -1.86 5.68
N SER A 53 -4.39 -0.61 6.09
CA SER A 53 -5.47 0.29 6.54
C SER A 53 -5.41 1.66 5.86
N ASP A 54 -6.58 2.27 5.66
CA ASP A 54 -6.72 3.67 5.24
C ASP A 54 -7.05 4.56 6.44
N PRO A 55 -6.08 5.31 7.00
CA PRO A 55 -6.33 6.17 8.16
C PRO A 55 -7.14 7.44 7.82
N ASN A 56 -7.52 7.63 6.54
CA ASN A 56 -8.41 8.70 6.10
C ASN A 56 -9.89 8.29 6.17
N ASP A 57 -10.18 7.01 6.42
CA ASP A 57 -11.53 6.47 6.47
C ASP A 57 -11.70 5.55 7.69
N SER A 58 -12.15 6.13 8.81
CA SER A 58 -12.31 5.42 10.09
C SER A 58 -13.42 4.37 10.08
N THR A 59 -14.19 4.28 9.00
CA THR A 59 -15.24 3.27 8.84
C THR A 59 -14.72 1.95 8.28
N VAL A 60 -13.46 1.94 7.80
CA VAL A 60 -12.84 0.79 7.13
C VAL A 60 -11.94 0.04 8.11
N SER A 61 -12.28 -1.22 8.37
CA SER A 61 -11.40 -2.13 9.11
C SER A 61 -10.12 -2.41 8.31
N PRO A 62 -8.99 -2.71 8.98
CA PRO A 62 -7.80 -3.20 8.30
C PRO A 62 -8.13 -4.37 7.37
N THR A 63 -7.64 -4.29 6.14
CA THR A 63 -7.91 -5.23 5.08
C THR A 63 -6.79 -6.25 4.97
N ILE A 64 -7.14 -7.52 4.80
CA ILE A 64 -6.16 -8.60 4.63
C ILE A 64 -6.01 -8.91 3.13
N CYS A 65 -4.77 -8.94 2.66
CA CYS A 65 -4.43 -9.31 1.30
C CYS A 65 -3.50 -10.53 1.33
N VAL A 66 -3.80 -11.53 0.51
CA VAL A 66 -2.99 -12.75 0.39
C VAL A 66 -2.66 -12.98 -1.09
N GLY A 67 -1.38 -13.24 -1.36
CA GLY A 67 -0.92 -13.67 -2.68
C GLY A 67 -0.18 -14.99 -2.57
N LYS A 68 -0.31 -15.85 -3.58
CA LYS A 68 0.40 -17.12 -3.67
C LYS A 68 1.07 -17.26 -5.02
N TRP A 69 2.23 -17.91 -5.03
CA TRP A 69 2.96 -18.22 -6.26
C TRP A 69 3.80 -19.49 -6.08
N THR A 70 4.25 -20.05 -7.19
CA THR A 70 5.20 -21.17 -7.21
C THR A 70 6.56 -20.68 -7.70
N TRP A 71 7.57 -21.53 -7.63
CA TRP A 71 8.90 -21.24 -8.18
C TRP A 71 8.91 -21.19 -9.71
N GLU A 72 7.96 -21.86 -10.38
CA GLU A 72 7.80 -21.82 -11.84
C GLU A 72 7.15 -20.52 -12.33
N GLU A 73 6.28 -19.93 -11.50
CA GLU A 73 5.44 -18.81 -11.90
C GLU A 73 5.53 -17.66 -10.88
N LEU A 74 6.54 -16.80 -11.05
CA LEU A 74 6.78 -15.66 -10.17
C LEU A 74 5.56 -14.73 -10.04
N PRO A 75 5.40 -14.02 -8.90
CA PRO A 75 4.19 -13.25 -8.59
C PRO A 75 4.14 -11.87 -9.28
N TYR A 76 5.19 -11.49 -10.02
CA TYR A 76 5.33 -10.13 -10.54
C TYR A 76 4.26 -9.78 -11.56
N GLY A 77 3.73 -8.56 -11.45
CA GLY A 77 2.70 -8.01 -12.34
C GLY A 77 1.28 -8.55 -12.10
N LYS A 78 1.12 -9.64 -11.34
CA LYS A 78 -0.19 -10.24 -11.06
C LYS A 78 -0.98 -9.40 -10.05
N VAL A 79 -2.25 -9.16 -10.36
CA VAL A 79 -3.18 -8.46 -9.47
C VAL A 79 -3.88 -9.49 -8.58
N ASN A 80 -3.82 -9.27 -7.27
CA ASN A 80 -4.44 -10.09 -6.25
C ASN A 80 -5.51 -9.25 -5.54
N ALA A 81 -6.74 -9.75 -5.50
CA ALA A 81 -7.81 -9.15 -4.72
C ALA A 81 -7.52 -9.35 -3.22
N CYS A 82 -7.84 -8.34 -2.42
CA CYS A 82 -7.86 -8.45 -0.97
C CYS A 82 -9.27 -8.80 -0.48
N SER A 83 -9.43 -9.06 0.83
CA SER A 83 -10.76 -9.20 1.44
C SER A 83 -11.60 -7.95 1.20
N GLU A 84 -12.89 -8.15 0.89
CA GLU A 84 -13.83 -7.03 0.78
C GLU A 84 -14.07 -6.38 2.14
N VAL A 85 -14.07 -5.05 2.15
CA VAL A 85 -14.38 -4.25 3.35
C VAL A 85 -15.37 -3.14 2.98
N PRO A 86 -16.20 -2.68 3.93
CA PRO A 86 -16.94 -1.44 3.76
C PRO A 86 -15.96 -0.32 3.36
N GLY A 87 -16.35 0.54 2.42
CA GLY A 87 -15.53 1.68 2.00
C GLY A 87 -14.64 1.47 0.77
N GLY A 88 -14.56 0.25 0.21
CA GLY A 88 -13.96 0.03 -1.12
C GLY A 88 -13.37 -1.37 -1.31
N GLN A 89 -12.91 -1.63 -2.54
CA GLN A 89 -12.21 -2.86 -2.90
C GLN A 89 -10.71 -2.60 -2.99
N TRP A 90 -9.95 -3.31 -2.16
CA TRP A 90 -8.50 -3.32 -2.24
C TRP A 90 -7.99 -4.41 -3.17
N ALA A 91 -6.95 -4.07 -3.92
CA ALA A 91 -6.14 -5.03 -4.64
C ALA A 91 -4.65 -4.66 -4.48
N PHE A 92 -3.79 -5.64 -4.68
CA PHE A 92 -2.35 -5.40 -4.74
C PHE A 92 -1.69 -6.19 -5.87
N SER A 93 -0.53 -5.71 -6.29
CA SER A 93 0.35 -6.43 -7.22
C SER A 93 1.78 -6.35 -6.72
N MET A 94 2.48 -7.48 -6.79
CA MET A 94 3.92 -7.47 -6.57
C MET A 94 4.60 -6.97 -7.83
N LEU A 95 5.55 -6.07 -7.67
CA LEU A 95 6.40 -5.58 -8.74
C LEU A 95 7.84 -5.97 -8.42
N GLU A 96 8.59 -6.28 -9.46
CA GLU A 96 10.02 -6.53 -9.33
C GLU A 96 10.73 -5.26 -8.82
N SER A 97 11.73 -5.47 -7.96
CA SER A 97 12.59 -4.38 -7.48
C SER A 97 13.66 -4.04 -8.52
N ASP A 98 14.17 -2.82 -8.43
CA ASP A 98 15.33 -2.32 -9.18
C ASP A 98 16.68 -2.73 -8.56
N SER A 99 16.68 -3.66 -7.61
CA SER A 99 17.91 -4.14 -6.96
C SER A 99 18.67 -5.10 -7.86
N GLU A 100 19.98 -5.25 -7.64
CA GLU A 100 20.79 -6.25 -8.36
C GLU A 100 20.30 -7.70 -8.15
N ASN A 101 19.64 -7.97 -7.01
CA ASN A 101 19.13 -9.29 -6.65
C ASN A 101 17.66 -9.20 -6.22
N PRO A 102 16.71 -9.01 -7.16
CA PRO A 102 15.29 -8.96 -6.84
C PRO A 102 14.82 -10.34 -6.36
N SER A 103 13.97 -10.36 -5.34
CA SER A 103 13.35 -11.59 -4.87
C SER A 103 11.91 -11.33 -4.40
N PRO A 104 10.98 -12.27 -4.65
CA PRO A 104 9.60 -12.14 -4.21
C PRO A 104 9.42 -12.33 -2.70
N THR A 105 10.47 -12.77 -1.98
CA THR A 105 10.49 -12.87 -0.52
C THR A 105 11.27 -11.74 0.15
N VAL A 106 12.17 -11.07 -0.56
CA VAL A 106 12.92 -9.90 -0.08
C VAL A 106 13.42 -9.10 -1.29
N ASN A 107 13.39 -7.77 -1.25
CA ASN A 107 13.69 -6.91 -2.40
C ASN A 107 12.61 -6.98 -3.50
N PHE A 108 11.42 -6.49 -3.14
CA PHE A 108 10.30 -6.34 -4.07
C PHE A 108 9.61 -5.00 -3.81
N ARG A 109 8.67 -4.65 -4.70
CA ARG A 109 7.75 -3.54 -4.46
C ARG A 109 6.32 -4.07 -4.45
N LEU A 110 5.47 -3.41 -3.68
CA LEU A 110 4.03 -3.66 -3.71
C LEU A 110 3.34 -2.42 -4.24
N ARG A 111 2.45 -2.62 -5.20
CA ARG A 111 1.53 -1.59 -5.68
C ARG A 111 0.13 -1.94 -5.22
N PHE A 112 -0.46 -1.04 -4.44
CA PHE A 112 -1.82 -1.14 -3.93
C PHE A 112 -2.75 -0.29 -4.77
N GLU A 113 -3.98 -0.78 -4.91
CA GLU A 113 -5.09 -0.07 -5.52
C GLU A 113 -6.29 -0.13 -4.58
N LEU A 114 -6.91 1.03 -4.33
CA LEU A 114 -8.17 1.13 -3.62
C LEU A 114 -9.22 1.71 -4.57
N ARG A 115 -10.26 0.91 -4.85
CA ARG A 115 -11.42 1.33 -5.65
C ARG A 115 -12.58 1.69 -4.74
N LYS A 116 -13.06 2.92 -4.84
CA LYS A 116 -14.34 3.39 -4.30
C LYS A 116 -15.28 3.68 -5.49
N THR A 117 -16.57 3.85 -5.24
CA THR A 117 -17.63 3.95 -6.27
C THR A 117 -17.29 4.88 -7.46
N ASP A 118 -16.68 6.03 -7.19
CA ASP A 118 -16.34 7.07 -8.18
C ASP A 118 -14.84 7.41 -8.23
N ARG A 119 -14.00 6.68 -7.48
CA ARG A 119 -12.61 7.06 -7.23
C ARG A 119 -11.70 5.86 -7.20
N ARG A 120 -10.52 6.05 -7.78
CA ARG A 120 -9.44 5.07 -7.74
C ARG A 120 -8.20 5.73 -7.16
N TYR A 121 -7.54 5.01 -6.27
CA TYR A 121 -6.32 5.46 -5.62
C TYR A 121 -5.24 4.41 -5.83
N MET A 122 -3.99 4.85 -5.96
CA MET A 122 -2.84 3.97 -6.11
C MET A 122 -1.73 4.40 -5.17
N GLY A 123 -1.05 3.41 -4.60
CA GLY A 123 0.12 3.59 -3.74
C GLY A 123 1.17 2.56 -4.07
N THR A 124 2.44 2.87 -3.86
CA THR A 124 3.54 1.93 -4.07
C THR A 124 4.56 2.05 -2.95
N ALA A 125 5.05 0.91 -2.47
CA ALA A 125 6.05 0.81 -1.42
C ALA A 125 7.12 -0.21 -1.79
N LYS A 126 8.37 0.04 -1.36
CA LYS A 126 9.51 -0.85 -1.55
C LYS A 126 9.79 -1.61 -0.25
N PHE A 127 10.03 -2.91 -0.38
CA PHE A 127 10.34 -3.82 0.72
C PHE A 127 11.66 -4.54 0.47
N ASP A 128 12.59 -4.38 1.39
CA ASP A 128 13.97 -4.85 1.30
C ASP A 128 14.53 -5.03 2.72
N TRP A 129 15.82 -5.29 2.82
CA TRP A 129 16.53 -5.51 4.09
C TRP A 129 16.44 -4.35 5.08
N ASP A 130 16.15 -3.13 4.64
CA ASP A 130 16.04 -1.98 5.54
C ASP A 130 14.76 -2.08 6.37
N ASN A 131 13.69 -2.61 5.78
CA ASN A 131 12.37 -2.68 6.42
C ASN A 131 11.83 -4.09 6.69
N LEU A 132 12.44 -5.13 6.11
CA LEU A 132 12.16 -6.53 6.40
C LEU A 132 13.23 -7.15 7.28
N SER A 133 12.81 -8.06 8.15
CA SER A 133 13.67 -8.96 8.91
C SER A 133 13.26 -10.41 8.67
N GLY A 134 14.24 -11.30 8.60
CA GLY A 134 13.99 -12.70 8.28
C GLY A 134 15.26 -13.44 7.94
N LEU A 135 15.11 -14.60 7.33
CA LEU A 135 16.22 -15.44 6.92
C LEU A 135 15.89 -16.27 5.68
N CYS A 136 16.94 -16.58 4.94
CA CYS A 136 16.93 -17.69 3.98
C CYS A 136 17.95 -18.73 4.43
N SER A 137 17.58 -20.00 4.38
CA SER A 137 18.51 -21.10 4.63
C SER A 137 19.15 -21.57 3.32
N ALA A 138 20.28 -22.29 3.43
CA ALA A 138 20.89 -22.96 2.28
C ALA A 138 19.99 -24.02 1.61
N SER A 139 18.91 -24.45 2.28
CA SER A 139 17.92 -25.36 1.70
C SER A 139 16.90 -24.66 0.81
N GLY A 140 16.97 -23.34 0.63
CA GLY A 140 16.03 -22.58 -0.21
C GLY A 140 14.78 -22.10 0.52
N PHE A 141 14.62 -22.45 1.80
CA PHE A 141 13.57 -21.88 2.64
C PHE A 141 13.86 -20.40 2.88
N CYS A 142 12.87 -19.54 2.71
CA CYS A 142 12.96 -18.12 3.03
C CYS A 142 11.72 -17.66 3.79
N SER A 143 11.91 -16.89 4.86
CA SER A 143 10.82 -16.31 5.63
C SER A 143 11.21 -14.92 6.09
N PHE A 144 10.39 -13.92 5.74
CA PHE A 144 10.59 -12.53 6.09
C PHE A 144 9.29 -11.91 6.59
N GLY A 145 9.44 -10.90 7.45
CA GLY A 145 8.35 -10.07 7.91
C GLY A 145 8.78 -8.61 8.04
N LEU A 146 7.80 -7.72 8.01
CA LEU A 146 7.99 -6.31 8.34
C LEU A 146 8.57 -6.19 9.75
N LYS A 147 9.64 -5.40 9.90
CA LYS A 147 10.26 -5.09 11.18
C LYS A 147 9.28 -4.38 12.10
N GLU A 148 9.35 -4.66 13.40
CA GLU A 148 8.48 -4.04 14.40
C GLU A 148 8.70 -2.53 14.45
N GLU A 149 9.96 -2.08 14.43
CA GLU A 149 10.33 -0.65 14.43
C GLU A 149 9.98 0.08 13.12
N LYS A 150 9.51 -0.64 12.11
CA LYS A 150 9.02 -0.11 10.83
C LYS A 150 7.50 -0.22 10.70
N THR A 151 6.80 -0.63 11.76
CA THR A 151 5.36 -0.83 11.79
C THR A 151 4.67 0.32 12.56
N PRO A 152 3.64 0.98 12.00
CA PRO A 152 3.11 0.80 10.64
C PRO A 152 4.05 1.34 9.56
N PHE A 153 4.11 0.65 8.42
CA PHE A 153 4.88 1.11 7.27
C PHE A 153 4.02 2.00 6.37
N PRO A 154 4.43 3.26 6.09
CA PRO A 154 3.63 4.19 5.33
C PRO A 154 3.69 3.90 3.82
N VAL A 155 2.54 3.98 3.16
CA VAL A 155 2.41 3.92 1.70
C VAL A 155 1.82 5.23 1.21
N SER A 156 2.65 6.05 0.56
CA SER A 156 2.16 7.25 -0.13
C SER A 156 1.27 6.84 -1.29
N TRP A 157 0.15 7.56 -1.44
CA TRP A 157 -0.84 7.28 -2.46
C TRP A 157 -1.30 8.55 -3.15
N TYR A 158 -1.89 8.38 -4.34
CA TYR A 158 -2.49 9.46 -5.13
C TYR A 158 -3.79 8.98 -5.77
N ARG A 159 -4.66 9.94 -6.12
CA ARG A 159 -5.88 9.68 -6.89
C ARG A 159 -5.52 9.51 -8.37
N VAL A 160 -6.04 8.47 -8.99
CA VAL A 160 -5.94 8.26 -10.44
C VAL A 160 -7.11 8.99 -11.10
N HIS A 161 -6.81 9.79 -12.11
CA HIS A 161 -7.81 10.40 -12.98
C HIS A 161 -7.94 9.50 -14.20
N ASN A 162 -9.15 9.01 -14.45
CA ASN A 162 -9.46 8.27 -15.68
C ASN A 162 -9.67 9.24 -16.83
#